data_AF-A0A7V2TTH3-F1
#
_entry.id   AF-A0A7V2TTH3-F1
#
_cell.length_a   1.000
_cell.length_b   1.000
_cell.length_c   1.000
_cell.angle_alpha   90.00
_cell.angle_beta   90.00
_cell.angle_gamma   90.00
#
_symmetry.space_group_name_H-M   'P 1'
#
loop_
_entity.id
_entity.type
_entity.pdbx_description
1 polymer ?
#
loop_
_entity_poly.entity_id
_entity_poly.type
_entity_poly.pdbx_seq_one_letter_code
_entity_poly.pdbx_strand_id
1 'polypeptide(L)'
;ARALADGGARYLEVQFPFSDPSVDGPVIQAACTRALEAGFRVSEGFALLGEIRRLAPTPVFVMSYASLVFARGVERFLREAREAGAFGVIVPDLPYDYDEGLFALGEAQGLEVVPVVSPAVSERRLAAACARRGGYLYAALRTGITGATTRIDEKSFSFLERVRARGRKILAGFGVTTAEQVGWIAPHVHAVVVGSALIRCIDETPPQSLYPRLKAKVAELAGE
;
A
#
# COMPACT_ATOMS: atom_id res chain seq x y z
N ALA A 1 -12.18 8.00 1.55
CA ALA A 1 -11.52 8.60 0.36
C ALA A 1 -11.52 10.13 0.39
N ARG A 2 -12.66 10.81 0.22
CA ARG A 2 -12.71 12.29 0.19
C ARG A 2 -12.03 12.94 1.41
N ALA A 3 -12.39 12.52 2.63
CA ALA A 3 -11.75 13.03 3.85
C ALA A 3 -10.21 12.81 3.89
N LEU A 4 -9.73 11.68 3.34
CA LEU A 4 -8.30 11.39 3.27
C LEU A 4 -7.59 12.36 2.31
N ALA A 5 -8.16 12.56 1.11
CA ALA A 5 -7.63 13.48 0.11
C ALA A 5 -7.64 14.93 0.62
N ASP A 6 -8.75 15.38 1.18
CA ASP A 6 -8.93 16.71 1.76
C ASP A 6 -8.01 16.97 2.97
N GLY A 7 -7.57 15.91 3.66
CA GLY A 7 -6.63 15.99 4.77
C GLY A 7 -5.18 16.00 4.33
N GLY A 8 -4.89 16.00 3.03
CA GLY A 8 -3.52 16.10 2.49
C GLY A 8 -2.94 14.81 1.92
N ALA A 9 -3.70 13.70 1.88
CA ALA A 9 -3.19 12.45 1.30
C ALA A 9 -2.94 12.61 -0.21
N ARG A 10 -1.66 12.46 -0.61
CA ARG A 10 -1.24 12.57 -2.01
C ARG A 10 -1.41 11.28 -2.81
N TYR A 11 -1.52 10.15 -2.13
CA TYR A 11 -1.86 8.85 -2.68
C TYR A 11 -2.88 8.18 -1.77
N LEU A 12 -3.73 7.34 -2.35
CA LEU A 12 -4.56 6.40 -1.61
C LEU A 12 -4.11 4.98 -1.93
N GLU A 13 -4.32 4.06 -0.99
CA GLU A 13 -4.11 2.63 -1.19
C GLU A 13 -5.40 1.92 -0.79
N VAL A 14 -5.92 1.07 -1.68
CA VAL A 14 -7.11 0.26 -1.44
C VAL A 14 -6.67 -1.20 -1.45
N GLN A 15 -6.67 -1.79 -0.27
CA GLN A 15 -6.41 -3.21 -0.09
C GLN A 15 -7.68 -4.03 -0.35
N PHE A 16 -7.55 -5.10 -1.13
CA PHE A 16 -8.60 -6.09 -1.28
C PHE A 16 -8.52 -7.12 -0.14
N PRO A 17 -9.58 -7.29 0.66
CA PRO A 17 -9.63 -8.26 1.75
C PRO A 17 -9.26 -9.67 1.31
N PHE A 18 -8.42 -10.34 2.11
CA PHE A 18 -8.01 -11.72 1.90
C PHE A 18 -8.17 -12.53 3.19
N SER A 19 -8.52 -13.81 3.06
CA SER A 19 -8.82 -14.69 4.20
C SER A 19 -7.59 -15.12 5.00
N ASP A 20 -6.40 -15.08 4.39
CA ASP A 20 -5.12 -15.42 5.05
C ASP A 20 -4.08 -14.29 4.86
N PRO A 21 -4.31 -13.12 5.48
CA PRO A 21 -3.49 -11.93 5.26
C PRO A 21 -2.15 -12.00 6.02
N SER A 22 -1.19 -12.74 5.46
CA SER A 22 0.10 -13.08 6.07
C SER A 22 1.00 -11.88 6.40
N VAL A 23 0.84 -10.76 5.70
CA VAL A 23 1.65 -9.54 5.88
C VAL A 23 0.97 -8.45 6.72
N ASP A 24 -0.29 -8.65 7.10
CA ASP A 24 -1.12 -7.64 7.77
C ASP A 24 -1.04 -7.69 9.28
N GLY A 25 -1.17 -6.53 9.92
CA GLY A 25 -1.26 -6.41 11.37
C GLY A 25 -2.69 -6.64 11.85
N PRO A 26 -2.90 -6.92 13.15
CA PRO A 26 -4.21 -7.32 13.69
C PRO A 26 -5.35 -6.34 13.36
N VAL A 27 -5.07 -5.03 13.27
CA VAL A 27 -6.05 -4.01 12.86
C VAL A 27 -6.53 -4.22 11.43
N ILE A 28 -5.61 -4.45 10.50
CA ILE A 28 -5.93 -4.67 9.09
C ILE A 28 -6.60 -6.03 8.91
N GLN A 29 -6.12 -7.05 9.62
CA GLN A 29 -6.74 -8.38 9.63
C GLN A 29 -8.21 -8.31 10.06
N ALA A 30 -8.50 -7.60 11.15
CA ALA A 30 -9.88 -7.41 11.62
C ALA A 30 -10.76 -6.66 10.59
N ALA A 31 -10.22 -5.65 9.91
CA ALA A 31 -10.94 -4.95 8.84
C ALA A 31 -11.21 -5.87 7.64
N CYS A 32 -10.25 -6.70 7.25
CA CYS A 32 -10.42 -7.71 6.20
C CYS A 32 -11.52 -8.72 6.59
N THR A 33 -11.49 -9.25 7.80
CA THR A 33 -12.52 -10.17 8.30
C THR A 33 -13.91 -9.56 8.21
N ARG A 34 -14.11 -8.33 8.71
CA ARG A 34 -15.42 -7.66 8.62
C ARG A 34 -15.90 -7.48 7.17
N ALA A 35 -15.00 -7.12 6.26
CA ALA A 35 -15.35 -6.95 4.86
C ALA A 35 -15.71 -8.29 4.18
N LEU A 36 -14.99 -9.37 4.51
CA LEU A 36 -15.27 -10.71 4.00
C LEU A 36 -16.59 -11.26 4.56
N GLU A 37 -16.87 -11.07 5.84
CA GLU A 37 -18.15 -11.44 6.48
C GLU A 37 -19.33 -10.68 5.87
N ALA A 38 -19.10 -9.45 5.40
CA ALA A 38 -20.08 -8.67 4.64
C ALA A 38 -20.23 -9.11 3.17
N GLY A 39 -19.49 -10.13 2.73
CA GLY A 39 -19.62 -10.73 1.39
C GLY A 39 -18.77 -10.08 0.29
N PHE A 40 -17.70 -9.36 0.65
CA PHE A 40 -16.83 -8.68 -0.30
C PHE A 40 -16.36 -9.58 -1.46
N ARG A 41 -16.40 -9.06 -2.67
CA ARG A 41 -15.84 -9.66 -3.89
C ARG A 41 -14.84 -8.72 -4.54
N VAL A 42 -13.79 -9.28 -5.17
CA VAL A 42 -12.77 -8.50 -5.91
C VAL A 42 -13.38 -7.53 -6.93
N SER A 43 -14.48 -7.90 -7.59
CA SER A 43 -15.21 -7.01 -8.50
C SER A 43 -15.76 -5.76 -7.82
N GLU A 44 -16.19 -5.86 -6.56
CA GLU A 44 -16.66 -4.73 -5.76
C GLU A 44 -15.49 -3.83 -5.35
N GLY A 45 -14.30 -4.39 -5.14
CA GLY A 45 -13.07 -3.62 -4.94
C GLY A 45 -12.74 -2.73 -6.15
N PHE A 46 -12.85 -3.27 -7.36
CA PHE A 46 -12.68 -2.47 -8.59
C PHE A 46 -13.81 -1.46 -8.80
N ALA A 47 -15.06 -1.80 -8.48
CA ALA A 47 -16.17 -0.83 -8.52
C ALA A 47 -15.93 0.33 -7.54
N LEU A 48 -15.53 0.01 -6.30
CA LEU A 48 -15.16 1.00 -5.28
C LEU A 48 -14.02 1.90 -5.75
N LEU A 49 -13.02 1.36 -6.44
CA LEU A 49 -11.94 2.17 -7.00
C LEU A 49 -12.48 3.22 -7.98
N GLY A 50 -13.41 2.84 -8.86
CA GLY A 50 -14.12 3.76 -9.74
C GLY A 50 -14.85 4.87 -8.98
N GLU A 51 -15.56 4.53 -7.90
CA GLU A 51 -16.20 5.51 -7.01
C GLU A 51 -15.19 6.50 -6.40
N ILE A 52 -14.08 5.98 -5.88
CA ILE A 52 -13.02 6.78 -5.27
C ILE A 52 -12.46 7.78 -6.29
N ARG A 53 -12.17 7.32 -7.51
CA ARG A 53 -11.63 8.17 -8.59
C ARG A 53 -12.62 9.28 -9.02
N ARG A 54 -13.93 9.06 -8.90
CA ARG A 54 -14.94 10.11 -9.12
C ARG A 54 -15.02 11.12 -7.97
N LEU A 55 -14.73 10.70 -6.75
CA LEU A 55 -14.83 11.55 -5.56
C LEU A 55 -13.57 12.37 -5.29
N ALA A 56 -12.39 11.86 -5.65
CA ALA A 56 -11.11 12.51 -5.42
C ALA A 56 -10.14 12.28 -6.60
N PRO A 57 -9.41 13.32 -7.05
CA PRO A 57 -8.42 13.18 -8.12
C PRO A 57 -7.16 12.43 -7.67
N THR A 58 -7.01 12.15 -6.37
CA THR A 58 -5.84 11.50 -5.76
C THR A 58 -5.55 10.13 -6.40
N PRO A 59 -4.32 9.89 -6.90
CA PRO A 59 -3.93 8.59 -7.43
C PRO A 59 -4.13 7.46 -6.42
N VAL A 60 -4.62 6.31 -6.88
CA VAL A 60 -4.99 5.20 -6.01
C VAL A 60 -4.24 3.93 -6.40
N PHE A 61 -3.46 3.38 -5.48
CA PHE A 61 -2.89 2.04 -5.62
C PHE A 61 -3.90 0.99 -5.20
N VAL A 62 -3.94 -0.12 -5.93
CA VAL A 62 -4.61 -1.35 -5.48
C VAL A 62 -3.56 -2.23 -4.81
N MET A 63 -3.80 -2.60 -3.56
CA MET A 63 -3.01 -3.63 -2.88
C MET A 63 -3.83 -4.93 -2.85
N SER A 64 -3.19 -6.05 -3.19
CA SER A 64 -3.82 -7.37 -3.09
C SER A 64 -2.79 -8.45 -2.77
N TYR A 65 -3.27 -9.68 -2.66
CA TYR A 65 -2.46 -10.87 -2.39
C TYR A 65 -2.32 -11.70 -3.67
N ALA A 66 -1.17 -12.37 -3.81
CA ALA A 66 -0.86 -13.23 -4.95
C ALA A 66 -2.00 -14.22 -5.24
N SER A 67 -2.52 -14.85 -4.20
CA SER A 67 -3.64 -15.80 -4.29
C SER A 67 -4.90 -15.22 -4.95
N LEU A 68 -5.26 -13.97 -4.63
CA LEU A 68 -6.43 -13.30 -5.22
C LEU A 68 -6.17 -12.92 -6.68
N VAL A 69 -4.97 -12.41 -6.96
CA VAL A 69 -4.55 -12.04 -8.32
C VAL A 69 -4.54 -13.28 -9.22
N PHE A 70 -4.02 -14.41 -8.73
CA PHE A 70 -3.96 -15.67 -9.47
C PHE A 70 -5.32 -16.33 -9.65
N ALA A 71 -6.14 -16.39 -8.60
CA ALA A 71 -7.49 -16.94 -8.71
C ALA A 71 -8.36 -16.15 -9.71
N ARG A 72 -8.12 -14.84 -9.86
CA ARG A 72 -8.78 -13.99 -10.86
C ARG A 72 -8.18 -14.14 -12.27
N GLY A 73 -6.93 -14.59 -12.36
CA GLY A 73 -6.07 -14.55 -13.55
C GLY A 73 -5.32 -13.22 -13.65
N VAL A 74 -3.98 -13.28 -13.69
CA VAL A 74 -3.07 -12.12 -13.63
C VAL A 74 -3.42 -11.06 -14.67
N GLU A 75 -3.52 -11.45 -15.94
CA GLU A 75 -3.82 -10.53 -17.04
C GLU A 75 -5.17 -9.84 -16.86
N ARG A 76 -6.19 -10.61 -16.44
CA ARG A 76 -7.54 -10.10 -16.17
C ARG A 76 -7.53 -9.12 -15.00
N PHE A 77 -6.85 -9.45 -13.91
CA PHE A 77 -6.75 -8.61 -12.73
C PHE A 77 -6.12 -7.25 -13.07
N LEU A 78 -5.00 -7.26 -13.80
CA LEU A 78 -4.32 -6.03 -14.22
C LEU A 78 -5.18 -5.19 -15.17
N ARG A 79 -5.90 -5.83 -16.09
CA ARG A 79 -6.81 -5.14 -17.00
C ARG A 79 -7.95 -4.47 -16.24
N GLU A 80 -8.61 -5.20 -15.33
CA GLU A 80 -9.69 -4.68 -14.49
C GLU A 80 -9.19 -3.54 -13.58
N ALA A 81 -7.98 -3.66 -13.01
CA ALA A 81 -7.34 -2.60 -12.23
C ALA A 81 -7.13 -1.33 -13.04
N ARG A 82 -6.58 -1.45 -14.25
CA ARG A 82 -6.38 -0.31 -15.16
C ARG A 82 -7.70 0.34 -15.56
N GLU A 83 -8.69 -0.46 -15.96
CA GLU A 83 -10.02 0.02 -16.36
C GLU A 83 -10.75 0.75 -15.21
N ALA A 84 -10.57 0.27 -13.97
CA ALA A 84 -11.09 0.93 -12.78
C ALA A 84 -10.31 2.20 -12.38
N GLY A 85 -9.20 2.51 -13.07
CA GLY A 85 -8.41 3.72 -12.84
C GLY A 85 -7.35 3.61 -11.75
N ALA A 86 -6.82 2.39 -11.50
CA ALA A 86 -5.68 2.19 -10.62
C ALA A 86 -4.46 2.96 -11.14
N PHE A 87 -3.77 3.65 -10.23
CA PHE A 87 -2.48 4.26 -10.51
C PHE A 87 -1.36 3.21 -10.57
N GLY A 88 -1.48 2.16 -9.76
CA GLY A 88 -0.59 1.01 -9.78
C GLY A 88 -1.10 -0.11 -8.89
N VAL A 89 -0.45 -1.26 -8.96
CA VAL A 89 -0.77 -2.47 -8.19
C VAL A 89 0.39 -2.85 -7.30
N ILE A 90 0.10 -3.24 -6.06
CA ILE A 90 1.06 -3.70 -5.06
C ILE A 90 0.64 -5.13 -4.65
N VAL A 91 1.55 -6.10 -4.79
CA VAL A 91 1.32 -7.51 -4.38
C VAL A 91 2.46 -7.93 -3.44
N PRO A 92 2.36 -7.65 -2.13
CA PRO A 92 3.49 -7.76 -1.19
C PRO A 92 4.05 -9.16 -0.99
N ASP A 93 3.21 -10.19 -1.17
CA ASP A 93 3.55 -11.60 -1.02
C ASP A 93 4.06 -12.24 -2.32
N LEU A 94 4.13 -11.47 -3.42
CA LEU A 94 4.67 -11.93 -4.69
C LEU A 94 6.03 -11.31 -4.99
N PRO A 95 7.14 -12.06 -4.85
CA PRO A 95 8.45 -11.54 -5.15
C PRO A 95 8.63 -11.37 -6.67
N TYR A 96 9.36 -10.33 -7.08
CA TYR A 96 9.51 -9.96 -8.49
C TYR A 96 10.21 -11.02 -9.36
N ASP A 97 10.90 -12.00 -8.74
CA ASP A 97 11.62 -13.09 -9.42
C ASP A 97 10.83 -14.40 -9.49
N TYR A 98 9.62 -14.45 -8.90
CA TYR A 98 8.65 -15.54 -9.03
C TYR A 98 7.25 -14.94 -9.15
N ASP A 99 7.02 -14.17 -10.22
CA ASP A 99 5.88 -13.25 -10.34
C ASP A 99 4.76 -13.72 -11.29
N GLU A 100 4.85 -14.93 -11.85
CA GLU A 100 3.89 -15.48 -12.83
C GLU A 100 3.59 -14.50 -13.98
N GLY A 101 4.58 -13.68 -14.36
CA GLY A 101 4.45 -12.69 -15.43
C GLY A 101 3.74 -11.39 -15.02
N LEU A 102 3.36 -11.21 -13.75
CA LEU A 102 2.65 -10.02 -13.24
C LEU A 102 3.29 -8.71 -13.70
N PHE A 103 4.59 -8.56 -13.50
CA PHE A 103 5.27 -7.31 -13.83
C PHE A 103 5.42 -7.11 -15.35
N ALA A 104 5.69 -8.18 -16.11
CA ALA A 104 5.79 -8.09 -17.57
C ALA A 104 4.44 -7.74 -18.22
N LEU A 105 3.36 -8.35 -17.72
CA LEU A 105 1.99 -8.03 -18.13
C LEU A 105 1.61 -6.61 -17.71
N GLY A 106 1.98 -6.16 -16.51
CA GLY A 106 1.77 -4.79 -16.07
C GLY A 106 2.42 -3.78 -17.01
N GLU A 107 3.69 -4.01 -17.35
CA GLU A 107 4.43 -3.21 -18.32
C GLU A 107 3.76 -3.18 -19.71
N ALA A 108 3.35 -4.34 -20.23
CA ALA A 108 2.66 -4.46 -21.52
C ALA A 108 1.30 -3.75 -21.52
N GLN A 109 0.62 -3.71 -20.37
CA GLN A 109 -0.67 -3.05 -20.21
C GLN A 109 -0.57 -1.57 -19.83
N GLY A 110 0.65 -1.04 -19.63
CA GLY A 110 0.88 0.34 -19.20
C GLY A 110 0.46 0.62 -17.75
N LEU A 111 0.42 -0.40 -16.89
CA LEU A 111 0.06 -0.29 -15.48
C LEU A 111 1.31 -0.49 -14.60
N GLU A 112 1.56 0.42 -13.66
CA GLU A 112 2.66 0.29 -12.70
C GLU A 112 2.39 -0.89 -11.76
N VAL A 113 3.29 -1.88 -11.75
CA VAL A 113 3.32 -2.93 -10.72
C VAL A 113 4.51 -2.66 -9.82
N VAL A 114 4.23 -2.32 -8.55
CA VAL A 114 5.22 -1.83 -7.61
C VAL A 114 5.92 -3.03 -6.93
N PRO A 115 7.24 -3.20 -7.09
CA PRO A 115 7.97 -4.24 -6.39
C PRO A 115 8.02 -3.94 -4.89
N VAL A 116 7.80 -4.97 -4.09
CA VAL A 116 7.88 -4.89 -2.63
C VAL A 116 9.20 -5.51 -2.15
N VAL A 117 9.92 -4.79 -1.30
CA VAL A 117 11.21 -5.23 -0.73
C VAL A 117 11.29 -4.91 0.75
N SER A 118 12.08 -5.69 1.48
CA SER A 118 12.38 -5.49 2.90
C SER A 118 13.88 -5.29 3.12
N PRO A 119 14.35 -4.87 4.31
CA PRO A 119 15.75 -4.55 4.56
C PRO A 119 16.66 -5.79 4.45
N ALA A 120 16.07 -6.97 4.63
CA ALA A 120 16.71 -8.27 4.51
C ALA A 120 16.95 -8.70 3.05
N VAL A 121 16.47 -7.93 2.06
CA VAL A 121 16.71 -8.21 0.65
C VAL A 121 18.22 -8.15 0.36
N SER A 122 18.73 -9.12 -0.39
CA SER A 122 20.14 -9.11 -0.83
C SER A 122 20.38 -8.00 -1.85
N GLU A 123 21.61 -7.49 -1.92
CA GLU A 123 21.98 -6.45 -2.91
C GLU A 123 21.64 -6.86 -4.35
N ARG A 124 21.88 -8.13 -4.69
CA ARG A 124 21.54 -8.69 -6.01
C ARG A 124 20.04 -8.57 -6.29
N ARG A 125 19.19 -8.96 -5.33
CA ARG A 125 17.74 -8.90 -5.51
C ARG A 125 17.22 -7.47 -5.49
N LEU A 126 17.80 -6.59 -4.67
CA LEU A 126 17.48 -5.17 -4.68
C LEU A 126 17.81 -4.51 -6.02
N ALA A 127 19.00 -4.78 -6.57
CA ALA A 127 19.41 -4.23 -7.86
C ALA A 127 18.46 -4.68 -8.98
N ALA A 128 18.09 -5.97 -9.01
CA ALA A 128 17.14 -6.48 -9.99
C ALA A 128 15.73 -5.88 -9.83
N ALA A 129 15.21 -5.74 -8.61
CA ALA A 129 13.95 -5.05 -8.35
C ALA A 129 13.97 -3.58 -8.81
N CYS A 130 15.11 -2.89 -8.65
CA CYS A 130 15.28 -1.51 -9.08
C CYS A 130 15.50 -1.34 -10.59
N ALA A 131 15.96 -2.38 -11.29
CA ALA A 131 16.18 -2.35 -12.73
C ALA A 131 14.88 -2.50 -13.56
N ARG A 132 13.79 -2.94 -12.94
CA ARG A 132 12.49 -3.10 -13.61
C ARG A 132 11.93 -1.76 -14.10
N ARG A 133 11.13 -1.76 -15.16
CA ARG A 133 10.36 -0.57 -15.57
C ARG A 133 9.43 -0.13 -14.44
N GLY A 134 9.22 1.18 -14.34
CA GLY A 134 8.40 1.80 -13.30
C GLY A 134 9.16 2.85 -12.49
N GLY A 135 8.43 3.62 -11.71
CA GLY A 135 9.01 4.69 -10.88
C GLY A 135 9.11 4.33 -9.39
N TYR A 136 8.33 3.35 -8.94
CA TYR A 136 8.05 3.16 -7.52
C TYR A 136 8.66 1.87 -6.98
N LEU A 137 8.89 1.85 -5.67
CA LEU A 137 9.27 0.66 -4.93
C LEU A 137 8.66 0.75 -3.54
N TYR A 138 8.04 -0.34 -3.07
CA TYR A 138 7.43 -0.39 -1.75
C TYR A 138 8.40 -0.99 -0.74
N ALA A 139 8.80 -0.21 0.26
CA ALA A 139 9.62 -0.65 1.37
C ALA A 139 8.72 -1.16 2.51
N ALA A 140 8.64 -2.48 2.66
CA ALA A 140 7.87 -3.14 3.72
C ALA A 140 8.78 -3.51 4.89
N LEU A 141 8.58 -2.87 6.04
CA LEU A 141 9.50 -2.93 7.20
C LEU A 141 8.95 -3.63 8.44
N ARG A 142 7.88 -4.43 8.33
CA ARG A 142 7.50 -5.31 9.42
C ARG A 142 8.53 -6.44 9.58
N THR A 143 9.59 -6.16 10.32
CA THR A 143 10.45 -7.18 10.92
C THR A 143 9.68 -7.82 12.08
N GLY A 144 8.71 -8.68 11.78
CA GLY A 144 8.05 -9.51 12.77
C GLY A 144 6.52 -9.56 12.66
N ILE A 145 6.02 -10.79 12.58
CA ILE A 145 4.61 -11.15 12.81
C ILE A 145 4.30 -11.05 14.32
N THR A 146 5.34 -11.08 15.16
CA THR A 146 5.29 -11.17 16.62
C THR A 146 5.11 -9.82 17.30
N GLY A 147 3.98 -9.12 17.08
CA GLY A 147 3.42 -8.08 17.96
C GLY A 147 4.32 -6.92 18.44
N ALA A 148 5.58 -6.83 18.01
CA ALA A 148 6.56 -5.88 18.48
C ALA A 148 6.44 -4.61 17.65
N THR A 149 6.46 -3.48 18.33
CA THR A 149 6.49 -2.16 17.71
C THR A 149 7.62 -2.11 16.70
N THR A 150 7.32 -1.80 15.43
CA THR A 150 8.33 -1.57 14.40
C THR A 150 9.28 -0.50 14.90
N ARG A 151 10.55 -0.86 15.16
CA ARG A 151 11.59 0.11 15.47
C ARG A 151 12.17 0.60 14.15
N ILE A 152 11.91 1.85 13.82
CA ILE A 152 12.62 2.55 12.75
C ILE A 152 14.02 2.81 13.29
N ASP A 153 14.98 2.03 12.83
CA ASP A 153 16.36 2.02 13.31
C ASP A 153 17.35 2.42 12.20
N GLU A 154 18.64 2.48 12.53
CA GLU A 154 19.70 2.81 11.57
C GLU A 154 19.72 1.87 10.36
N LYS A 155 19.39 0.58 10.54
CA LYS A 155 19.31 -0.38 9.43
C LYS A 155 18.19 -0.02 8.47
N SER A 156 17.06 0.44 9.00
CA SER A 156 15.93 0.91 8.22
C SER A 156 16.32 2.11 7.35
N PHE A 157 16.98 3.12 7.93
CA PHE A 157 17.44 4.30 7.19
C PHE A 157 18.53 3.95 6.16
N SER A 158 19.51 3.12 6.54
CA SER A 158 20.54 2.64 5.61
C SER A 158 19.93 1.90 4.40
N PHE A 159 18.89 1.09 4.64
CA PHE A 159 18.14 0.47 3.55
C PHE A 159 17.44 1.49 2.64
N LEU A 160 16.72 2.46 3.21
CA LEU A 160 16.08 3.52 2.43
C LEU A 160 17.08 4.28 1.55
N GLU A 161 18.26 4.62 2.09
CA GLU A 161 19.31 5.29 1.31
C GLU A 161 19.84 4.41 0.18
N ARG A 162 20.03 3.11 0.40
CA ARG A 162 20.42 2.16 -0.67
C ARG A 162 19.38 2.11 -1.80
N VAL A 163 18.10 2.15 -1.47
CA VAL A 163 17.03 2.18 -2.48
C VAL A 163 17.00 3.53 -3.20
N ARG A 164 17.10 4.64 -2.46
CA ARG A 164 17.06 6.01 -2.98
C ARG A 164 18.20 6.29 -3.95
N ALA A 165 19.40 5.79 -3.65
CA ALA A 165 20.57 5.87 -4.52
C ALA A 165 20.38 5.21 -5.91
N ARG A 166 19.35 4.36 -6.05
CA ARG A 166 18.98 3.71 -7.31
C ARG A 166 17.86 4.44 -8.07
N GLY A 167 17.49 5.66 -7.63
CA GLY A 167 16.56 6.54 -8.33
C GLY A 167 15.07 6.18 -8.20
N ARG A 168 14.71 5.27 -7.28
CA ARG A 168 13.31 4.85 -7.06
C ARG A 168 12.56 5.79 -6.12
N LYS A 169 11.27 6.02 -6.41
CA LYS A 169 10.33 6.67 -5.49
C LYS A 169 9.84 5.66 -4.46
N ILE A 170 10.30 5.81 -3.22
CA ILE A 170 10.01 4.85 -2.16
C ILE A 170 8.64 5.13 -1.54
N LEU A 171 7.75 4.13 -1.56
CA LEU A 171 6.53 4.07 -0.75
C LEU A 171 6.86 3.28 0.52
N ALA A 172 6.82 3.93 1.68
CA ALA A 172 7.32 3.36 2.93
C ALA A 172 6.18 2.88 3.85
N GLY A 173 6.00 1.56 3.96
CA GLY A 173 5.05 0.92 4.88
C GLY A 173 5.76 0.32 6.10
N PHE A 174 5.78 1.06 7.21
CA PHE A 174 6.53 0.71 8.42
C PHE A 174 5.62 0.43 9.63
N GLY A 175 4.31 0.39 9.44
CA GLY A 175 3.36 0.37 10.57
C GLY A 175 3.35 1.70 11.34
N VAL A 176 3.48 2.81 10.60
CA VAL A 176 3.46 4.17 11.15
C VAL A 176 2.09 4.45 11.79
N THR A 177 2.11 5.05 12.97
CA THR A 177 0.90 5.38 13.72
C THR A 177 0.86 6.81 14.25
N THR A 178 1.99 7.52 14.26
CA THR A 178 2.11 8.88 14.81
C THR A 178 2.71 9.86 13.80
N ALA A 179 2.42 11.14 13.96
CA ALA A 179 2.99 12.22 13.14
C ALA A 179 4.52 12.32 13.30
N GLU A 180 5.04 12.06 14.51
CA GLU A 180 6.49 12.02 14.78
C GLU A 180 7.20 10.97 13.92
N GLN A 181 6.65 9.75 13.82
CA GLN A 181 7.18 8.70 12.95
C GLN A 181 7.11 9.09 11.47
N VAL A 182 6.04 9.77 11.04
CA VAL A 182 5.95 10.33 9.68
C VAL A 182 7.09 11.33 9.46
N GLY A 183 7.32 12.24 10.40
CA GLY A 183 8.38 13.24 10.35
C GLY A 183 9.80 12.64 10.28
N TRP A 184 10.04 11.50 10.95
CA TRP A 184 11.32 10.80 10.85
C TRP A 184 11.54 10.13 9.48
N ILE A 185 10.49 9.57 8.87
CA ILE A 185 10.62 8.80 7.62
C ILE A 185 10.55 9.70 6.39
N ALA A 186 9.69 10.72 6.41
CA ALA A 186 9.37 11.56 5.25
C ALA A 186 10.61 12.14 4.51
N PRO A 187 11.68 12.60 5.19
CA PRO A 187 12.88 13.10 4.50
C PRO A 187 13.61 12.08 3.62
N HIS A 188 13.39 10.79 3.84
CA HIS A 188 14.12 9.70 3.19
C HIS A 188 13.33 9.02 2.06
N VAL A 189 12.05 9.36 1.87
CA VAL A 189 11.12 8.60 1.01
C VAL A 189 10.25 9.50 0.16
N HIS A 190 9.58 8.91 -0.84
CA HIS A 190 8.62 9.65 -1.67
C HIS A 190 7.25 9.78 -1.01
N ALA A 191 6.80 8.74 -0.29
CA ALA A 191 5.57 8.77 0.49
C ALA A 191 5.67 7.84 1.70
N VAL A 192 5.11 8.27 2.84
CA VAL A 192 4.90 7.42 4.02
C VAL A 192 3.50 6.82 3.96
N VAL A 193 3.41 5.49 4.09
CA VAL A 193 2.14 4.76 4.05
C VAL A 193 1.64 4.52 5.47
N VAL A 194 0.42 4.99 5.74
CA VAL A 194 -0.24 4.88 7.05
C VAL A 194 -1.56 4.13 6.89
N GLY A 195 -1.61 2.86 7.29
CA GLY A 195 -2.83 2.03 7.24
C GLY A 195 -3.54 1.95 8.59
N SER A 196 -2.94 1.24 9.54
CA SER A 196 -3.58 0.87 10.81
C SER A 196 -4.10 2.05 11.64
N ALA A 197 -3.43 3.21 11.64
CA ALA A 197 -3.92 4.38 12.36
C ALA A 197 -5.18 4.99 11.73
N LEU A 198 -5.29 4.97 10.40
CA LEU A 198 -6.47 5.45 9.70
C LEU A 198 -7.64 4.48 9.85
N ILE A 199 -7.38 3.17 9.79
CA ILE A 199 -8.41 2.14 10.04
C ILE A 199 -8.96 2.25 11.46
N ARG A 200 -8.10 2.41 12.49
CA ARG A 200 -8.57 2.66 13.87
C ARG A 200 -9.43 3.91 13.96
N CYS A 201 -9.02 5.01 13.30
CA CYS A 201 -9.82 6.24 13.27
C CYS A 201 -11.20 6.00 12.65
N ILE A 202 -11.29 5.20 11.59
CA ILE A 202 -12.57 4.81 10.97
C ILE A 202 -13.42 3.99 11.95
N ASP A 203 -12.83 2.96 12.56
CA ASP A 203 -13.54 2.04 13.45
C ASP A 203 -14.06 2.71 14.74
N GLU A 204 -13.32 3.69 15.26
CA GLU A 204 -13.66 4.43 16.49
C GLU A 204 -14.53 5.68 16.23
N THR A 205 -14.93 5.92 14.98
CA THR A 205 -15.68 7.13 14.62
C THR A 205 -17.07 6.83 14.09
N PRO A 206 -18.13 7.40 14.71
CA PRO A 206 -19.48 7.32 14.18
C PRO A 206 -19.59 7.92 12.76
N PRO A 207 -20.45 7.37 11.87
CA PRO A 207 -20.55 7.81 10.48
C PRO A 207 -20.74 9.31 10.28
N GLN A 208 -21.49 9.97 11.16
CA GLN A 208 -21.80 11.41 11.09
C GLN A 208 -20.56 12.29 11.33
N SER A 209 -19.58 11.78 12.07
CA SER A 209 -18.34 12.48 12.42
C SER A 209 -17.13 11.96 11.65
N LEU A 210 -17.31 10.95 10.79
CA LEU A 210 -16.22 10.27 10.08
C LEU A 210 -15.42 11.23 9.21
N TYR A 211 -16.12 12.08 8.45
CA TYR A 211 -15.48 13.02 7.56
C TYR A 211 -14.53 13.98 8.27
N PRO A 212 -15.00 14.82 9.22
CA PRO A 212 -14.12 15.79 9.88
C PRO A 212 -13.01 15.12 10.71
N ARG A 213 -13.30 14.02 11.42
CA ARG A 213 -12.27 13.35 12.24
C ARG A 213 -11.19 12.70 11.39
N LEU A 214 -11.57 12.01 10.32
CA LEU A 214 -10.59 11.36 9.45
C LEU A 214 -9.75 12.38 8.69
N LYS A 215 -10.35 13.49 8.22
CA LYS A 215 -9.62 14.60 7.62
C LYS A 215 -8.59 15.19 8.59
N ALA A 216 -9.01 15.50 9.81
CA ALA A 216 -8.12 16.03 10.84
C ALA A 216 -6.99 15.04 11.20
N LYS A 217 -7.29 13.73 11.23
CA LYS A 217 -6.26 12.73 11.50
C LYS A 217 -5.19 12.67 10.42
N VAL A 218 -5.56 12.82 9.14
CA VAL A 218 -4.57 12.87 8.05
C VAL A 218 -3.75 14.16 8.12
N ALA A 219 -4.36 15.31 8.39
CA ALA A 219 -3.64 16.58 8.55
C ALA A 219 -2.62 16.50 9.71
N GLU A 220 -3.04 15.97 10.86
CA GLU A 220 -2.17 15.72 12.02
C GLU A 220 -0.95 14.85 11.62
N LEU A 221 -1.19 13.74 10.90
CA LEU A 221 -0.12 12.85 10.43
C LEU A 221 0.80 13.52 9.40
N ALA A 222 0.28 14.45 8.59
CA ALA A 222 1.04 15.21 7.62
C ALA A 222 1.82 16.38 8.25
N GLY A 223 1.55 16.72 9.51
CA GLY A 223 2.16 17.86 10.21
C GLY A 223 1.56 19.22 9.83
N GLU A 224 0.30 19.23 9.38
CA GLU A 224 -0.49 20.43 9.02
C GLU A 224 -1.48 20.85 10.13
#